data_AF-A0A1I0ST08-F1
#
_entry.id   AF-A0A1I0ST08-F1
#
_cell.length_a   1.000
_cell.length_b   1.000
_cell.length_c   1.000
_cell.angle_alpha   90.00
_cell.angle_beta   90.00
_cell.angle_gamma   90.00
#
_symmetry.space_group_name_H-M   'P 1'
#
loop_
_entity.id
_entity.type
_entity.pdbx_description
1 polymer ?
#
loop_
_entity_poly.entity_id
_entity_poly.type
_entity_poly.pdbx_seq_one_letter_code
_entity_poly.pdbx_strand_id
1 'polypeptide(L)'
;MLICESLSLDDYLMELDEVNYSHPLVQQKAKELFHLSKSDIEKAKIAFEFVRDQISHSWDIQSSRVTCKASDVLYYKEGICYAKANLLAALLRSQGIPTGFCYQRLMLFDTPDKGYCIHALNAVYLASINRWIRLDARGNKPGVKAEFSIHKEKLAFAVHEEFDEKDYPIIFTKPNLQTIAVLKEHTNALEMYKHHLPSQL
;
A
#
# COMPACT_ATOMS: atom_id res chain seq x y z
N MET A 1 3.27 1.13 19.29
CA MET A 1 1.80 0.96 19.27
C MET A 1 1.27 1.78 18.10
N LEU A 2 0.37 1.24 17.28
CA LEU A 2 -0.22 2.00 16.18
C LEU A 2 -1.16 3.08 16.71
N ILE A 3 -1.16 4.24 16.06
CA ILE A 3 -1.93 5.43 16.44
C ILE A 3 -2.85 5.77 15.27
N CYS A 4 -4.16 5.79 15.51
CA CYS A 4 -5.14 6.17 14.49
C CYS A 4 -5.14 7.70 14.33
N GLU A 5 -5.05 8.21 13.10
CA GLU A 5 -5.22 9.65 12.80
C GLU A 5 -6.62 10.14 13.18
N SER A 6 -7.64 9.36 12.84
CA SER A 6 -9.02 9.56 13.26
C SER A 6 -9.48 8.44 14.19
N LEU A 7 -10.34 8.79 15.16
CA LEU A 7 -11.03 7.84 16.03
C LEU A 7 -12.28 7.22 15.37
N SER A 8 -12.74 7.77 14.25
CA SER A 8 -13.87 7.23 13.48
C SER A 8 -13.37 6.22 12.44
N LEU A 9 -13.88 4.98 12.49
CA LEU A 9 -13.55 3.97 11.49
C LEU A 9 -14.06 4.35 10.08
N ASP A 10 -15.15 5.13 10.01
CA ASP A 10 -15.75 5.55 8.74
C ASP A 10 -14.83 6.46 7.92
N ASP A 11 -13.93 7.20 8.57
CA ASP A 11 -12.95 8.05 7.86
C ASP A 11 -11.95 7.20 7.05
N TYR A 12 -11.73 5.95 7.46
CA TYR A 12 -10.89 4.98 6.73
C TYR A 12 -11.68 4.17 5.69
N LEU A 13 -12.96 4.50 5.48
CA LEU A 13 -13.81 3.93 4.42
C LEU A 13 -13.99 4.88 3.24
N MET A 14 -13.67 6.16 3.41
CA MET A 14 -13.94 7.20 2.41
C MET A 14 -13.27 6.93 1.06
N GLU A 15 -14.02 7.18 -0.02
CA GLU A 15 -13.47 7.24 -1.37
C GLU A 15 -12.62 8.50 -1.55
N LEU A 16 -11.54 8.37 -2.31
CA LEU A 16 -10.59 9.43 -2.64
C LEU A 16 -10.22 9.32 -4.13
N ASP A 17 -9.61 10.34 -4.72
CA ASP A 17 -9.21 10.30 -6.14
C ASP A 17 -8.26 9.15 -6.48
N GLU A 18 -7.33 8.83 -5.57
CA GLU A 18 -6.32 7.79 -5.73
C GLU A 18 -6.87 6.39 -5.41
N VAL A 19 -7.88 6.32 -4.55
CA VAL A 19 -8.50 5.05 -4.13
C VAL A 19 -9.64 4.68 -5.08
N ASN A 20 -10.36 5.67 -5.62
CA ASN A 20 -11.44 5.60 -6.61
C ASN A 20 -12.18 4.25 -6.75
N TYR A 21 -12.63 3.68 -5.63
CA TYR A 21 -13.16 2.32 -5.61
C TYR A 21 -14.51 2.18 -6.32
N SER A 22 -15.23 3.27 -6.56
CA SER A 22 -16.46 3.31 -7.35
C SER A 22 -16.19 3.18 -8.85
N HIS A 23 -14.93 3.28 -9.27
CA HIS A 23 -14.55 3.05 -10.67
C HIS A 23 -14.96 1.64 -11.13
N PRO A 24 -15.58 1.48 -12.31
CA PRO A 24 -16.12 0.19 -12.76
C PRO A 24 -15.12 -0.97 -12.75
N LEU A 25 -13.86 -0.72 -13.13
CA LEU A 25 -12.80 -1.74 -13.07
C LEU A 25 -12.54 -2.25 -11.65
N VAL A 26 -12.52 -1.36 -10.65
CA VAL A 26 -12.29 -1.73 -9.25
C VAL A 26 -13.49 -2.51 -8.73
N GLN A 27 -14.72 -2.04 -9.01
CA GLN A 27 -15.95 -2.74 -8.65
C GLN A 27 -16.03 -4.15 -9.27
N GLN A 28 -15.68 -4.28 -10.55
CA GLN A 28 -15.65 -5.57 -11.23
C GLN A 28 -14.63 -6.52 -10.58
N LYS A 29 -13.41 -6.04 -10.30
CA LYS A 29 -12.39 -6.86 -9.65
C LYS A 29 -12.76 -7.22 -8.21
N ALA A 30 -13.36 -6.31 -7.45
CA ALA A 30 -13.85 -6.60 -6.10
C ALA A 30 -14.91 -7.70 -6.12
N LYS A 31 -15.87 -7.65 -7.06
CA LYS A 31 -16.87 -8.71 -7.24
C LYS A 31 -16.24 -10.06 -7.57
N GLU A 32 -15.23 -10.07 -8.44
CA GLU A 32 -14.49 -11.29 -8.80
C GLU A 32 -13.74 -11.88 -7.60
N LEU A 33 -12.98 -11.04 -6.88
CA LEU A 33 -12.15 -11.49 -5.75
C LEU A 33 -12.98 -11.98 -4.56
N PHE A 34 -14.09 -11.31 -4.27
CA PHE A 34 -14.84 -11.53 -3.02
C PHE A 34 -16.14 -12.33 -3.21
N HIS A 35 -16.37 -12.93 -4.39
CA HIS A 35 -17.59 -13.67 -4.72
C HIS A 35 -17.96 -14.74 -3.68
N LEU A 36 -16.97 -15.45 -3.12
CA LEU A 36 -17.18 -16.53 -2.16
C LEU A 36 -16.80 -16.15 -0.71
N SER A 37 -16.22 -14.98 -0.51
CA SER A 37 -15.61 -14.58 0.77
C SER A 37 -16.65 -13.98 1.71
N LYS A 38 -16.69 -14.46 2.95
CA LYS A 38 -17.71 -14.06 3.92
C LYS A 38 -17.14 -13.20 5.05
N SER A 39 -15.92 -13.46 5.47
CA SER A 39 -15.27 -12.70 6.56
C SER A 39 -14.39 -11.56 6.06
N ASP A 40 -14.20 -10.57 6.91
CA ASP A 40 -13.23 -9.49 6.72
C ASP A 40 -11.78 -10.01 6.61
N ILE A 41 -11.41 -11.03 7.39
CA ILE A 41 -10.10 -11.69 7.33
C ILE A 41 -9.87 -12.33 5.96
N GLU A 42 -10.85 -13.08 5.44
CA GLU A 42 -10.74 -13.71 4.11
C GLU A 42 -10.59 -12.65 3.01
N LYS A 43 -11.43 -11.61 3.04
CA LYS A 43 -11.36 -10.50 2.07
C LYS A 43 -10.02 -9.75 2.16
N ALA A 44 -9.55 -9.44 3.37
CA ALA A 44 -8.26 -8.80 3.61
C ALA A 44 -7.11 -9.65 3.04
N LYS A 45 -7.12 -10.95 3.30
CA LYS A 45 -6.11 -11.87 2.77
C LYS A 45 -6.14 -11.94 1.26
N ILE A 46 -7.31 -12.15 0.66
CA ILE A 46 -7.46 -12.26 -0.80
C ILE A 46 -7.02 -10.97 -1.50
N ALA A 47 -7.44 -9.80 -0.99
CA ALA A 47 -7.04 -8.52 -1.55
C ALA A 47 -5.53 -8.31 -1.44
N PHE A 48 -4.95 -8.60 -0.28
CA PHE A 48 -3.52 -8.50 -0.03
C PHE A 48 -2.72 -9.40 -0.98
N GLU A 49 -3.06 -10.69 -1.07
CA GLU A 49 -2.36 -11.65 -1.93
C GLU A 49 -2.53 -11.28 -3.41
N PHE A 50 -3.71 -10.84 -3.83
CA PHE A 50 -3.93 -10.33 -5.18
C PHE A 50 -3.01 -9.14 -5.51
N VAL A 51 -2.99 -8.09 -4.68
CA VAL A 51 -2.15 -6.91 -4.93
C VAL A 51 -0.66 -7.24 -4.81
N ARG A 52 -0.28 -8.10 -3.86
CA ARG A 52 1.12 -8.53 -3.68
C ARG A 52 1.63 -9.31 -4.87
N ASP A 53 0.85 -10.27 -5.36
CA ASP A 53 1.32 -11.31 -6.28
C ASP A 53 0.91 -11.08 -7.74
N GLN A 54 -0.20 -10.40 -8.01
CA GLN A 54 -0.71 -10.20 -9.37
C GLN A 54 -0.52 -8.79 -9.94
N ILE A 55 -0.07 -7.84 -9.11
CA ILE A 55 0.30 -6.49 -9.54
C ILE A 55 1.81 -6.39 -9.44
N SER A 56 2.49 -6.16 -10.56
CA SER A 56 3.95 -6.06 -10.57
C SER A 56 4.43 -4.80 -9.87
N HIS A 57 5.56 -4.88 -9.18
CA HIS A 57 6.25 -3.69 -8.70
C HIS A 57 7.02 -3.06 -9.87
N SER A 58 6.68 -1.84 -10.29
CA SER A 58 7.22 -1.23 -11.53
C SER A 58 8.75 -1.16 -11.54
N TRP A 59 9.38 -0.90 -10.40
CA TRP A 59 10.84 -0.95 -10.29
C TRP A 59 11.40 -2.35 -10.51
N ASP A 60 10.73 -3.41 -10.05
CA ASP A 60 11.26 -4.77 -10.15
C ASP A 60 11.22 -5.29 -11.59
N ILE A 61 10.17 -4.93 -12.33
CA ILE A 61 10.02 -5.26 -13.74
C ILE A 61 10.70 -4.22 -14.66
N GLN A 62 11.39 -3.24 -14.08
CA GLN A 62 12.07 -2.14 -14.80
C GLN A 62 11.14 -1.40 -15.78
N SER A 63 9.88 -1.20 -15.40
CA SER A 63 8.91 -0.45 -16.19
C SER A 63 9.04 1.05 -15.95
N SER A 64 8.93 1.85 -17.01
CA SER A 64 8.87 3.31 -16.94
C SER A 64 7.47 3.85 -16.62
N ARG A 65 6.44 3.01 -16.52
CA ARG A 65 5.08 3.50 -16.29
C ARG A 65 4.88 3.95 -14.86
N VAL A 66 4.34 5.16 -14.69
CA VAL A 66 3.82 5.64 -13.41
C VAL A 66 2.32 5.39 -13.34
N THR A 67 1.86 4.77 -12.25
CA THR A 67 0.44 4.59 -11.92
C THR A 67 0.16 5.26 -10.58
N CYS A 68 -1.07 5.78 -10.41
CA CYS A 68 -1.44 6.51 -9.19
C CYS A 68 -2.79 6.03 -8.66
N LYS A 69 -3.84 6.14 -9.47
CA LYS A 69 -5.19 5.72 -9.08
C LYS A 69 -5.28 4.20 -9.03
N ALA A 70 -6.08 3.67 -8.11
CA ALA A 70 -6.33 2.23 -8.00
C ALA A 70 -6.83 1.63 -9.32
N SER A 71 -7.69 2.35 -10.05
CA SER A 71 -8.13 1.95 -11.40
C SER A 71 -6.97 1.75 -12.38
N ASP A 72 -5.99 2.64 -12.35
CA ASP A 72 -4.85 2.62 -13.29
C ASP A 72 -3.90 1.48 -12.93
N VAL A 73 -3.62 1.31 -11.63
CA VAL A 73 -2.83 0.20 -11.10
C VAL A 73 -3.44 -1.14 -11.51
N LEU A 74 -4.76 -1.26 -11.42
CA LEU A 74 -5.48 -2.46 -11.82
C LEU A 74 -5.47 -2.68 -13.34
N TYR A 75 -5.63 -1.61 -14.13
CA TYR A 75 -5.64 -1.67 -15.59
C TYR A 75 -4.27 -2.08 -16.15
N TYR A 76 -3.21 -1.42 -15.69
CA TYR A 76 -1.84 -1.68 -16.15
C TYR A 76 -1.17 -2.86 -15.43
N LYS A 77 -1.76 -3.32 -14.32
CA LYS A 77 -1.24 -4.39 -13.44
C LYS A 77 0.17 -4.10 -12.90
N GLU A 78 0.47 -2.84 -12.66
CA GLU A 78 1.75 -2.42 -12.13
C GLU A 78 1.65 -1.14 -11.29
N GLY A 79 2.58 -0.98 -10.36
CA GLY A 79 2.80 0.24 -9.60
C GLY A 79 3.87 0.05 -8.53
N ILE A 80 4.44 1.14 -8.04
CA ILE A 80 5.32 1.10 -6.86
C ILE A 80 4.47 0.98 -5.57
N CYS A 81 5.12 0.84 -4.41
CA CYS A 81 4.43 0.63 -3.13
C CYS A 81 3.30 1.65 -2.84
N TYR A 82 3.44 2.91 -3.26
CA TYR A 82 2.42 3.94 -3.10
C TYR A 82 1.13 3.60 -3.85
N ALA A 83 1.24 3.35 -5.15
CA ALA A 83 0.11 3.06 -6.00
C ALA A 83 -0.53 1.71 -5.64
N LYS A 84 0.29 0.73 -5.24
CA LYS A 84 -0.19 -0.56 -4.75
C LYS A 84 -0.95 -0.45 -3.42
N ALA A 85 -0.51 0.44 -2.51
CA ALA A 85 -1.25 0.74 -1.29
C ALA A 85 -2.61 1.41 -1.59
N ASN A 86 -2.68 2.26 -2.62
CA ASN A 86 -3.95 2.84 -3.09
C ASN A 86 -4.91 1.75 -3.58
N LEU A 87 -4.43 0.80 -4.38
CA LEU A 87 -5.25 -0.31 -4.87
C LEU A 87 -5.72 -1.24 -3.75
N LEU A 88 -4.86 -1.58 -2.79
CA LEU A 88 -5.28 -2.41 -1.65
C LEU A 88 -6.36 -1.70 -0.83
N ALA A 89 -6.17 -0.41 -0.54
CA ALA A 89 -7.19 0.41 0.12
C ALA A 89 -8.50 0.44 -0.67
N ALA A 90 -8.44 0.60 -1.99
CA ALA A 90 -9.62 0.63 -2.85
C ALA A 90 -10.43 -0.65 -2.78
N LEU A 91 -9.77 -1.80 -2.93
CA LEU A 91 -10.42 -3.10 -2.89
C LEU A 91 -11.09 -3.34 -1.53
N LEU A 92 -10.43 -2.99 -0.42
CA LEU A 92 -10.95 -3.24 0.91
C LEU A 92 -12.02 -2.24 1.35
N ARG A 93 -11.83 -0.94 1.09
CA ARG A 93 -12.84 0.08 1.38
C ARG A 93 -14.13 -0.16 0.59
N SER A 94 -14.05 -0.67 -0.64
CA SER A 94 -15.23 -1.08 -1.43
C SER A 94 -16.08 -2.16 -0.73
N GLN A 95 -15.49 -2.91 0.20
CA GLN A 95 -16.13 -3.97 0.97
C GLN A 95 -16.55 -3.52 2.38
N GLY A 96 -16.44 -2.24 2.70
CA GLY A 96 -16.72 -1.72 4.04
C GLY A 96 -15.66 -2.11 5.07
N ILE A 97 -14.42 -2.44 4.65
CA ILE A 97 -13.32 -2.78 5.56
C ILE A 97 -12.45 -1.54 5.76
N PRO A 98 -12.41 -0.95 6.97
CA PRO A 98 -11.61 0.24 7.24
C PRO A 98 -10.14 -0.03 6.95
N THR A 99 -9.55 0.77 6.05
CA THR A 99 -8.18 0.57 5.60
C THR A 99 -7.46 1.90 5.57
N GLY A 100 -6.43 2.07 6.40
CA GLY A 100 -5.59 3.24 6.43
C GLY A 100 -4.26 3.05 5.70
N PHE A 101 -3.50 4.13 5.61
CA PHE A 101 -2.15 4.17 5.07
C PHE A 101 -1.14 4.26 6.20
N CYS A 102 -0.05 3.52 6.08
CA CYS A 102 1.08 3.55 7.00
C CYS A 102 2.35 3.76 6.18
N TYR A 103 3.39 4.19 6.87
CA TYR A 103 4.64 4.57 6.23
C TYR A 103 5.85 4.13 7.02
N GLN A 104 6.92 3.85 6.28
CA GLN A 104 8.25 3.67 6.81
C GLN A 104 9.19 4.61 6.05
N ARG A 105 10.22 5.12 6.71
CA ARG A 105 11.39 5.71 6.05
C ARG A 105 12.45 4.63 5.99
N LEU A 106 12.86 4.24 4.79
CA LEU A 106 13.82 3.16 4.56
C LEU A 106 14.97 3.67 3.68
N MET A 107 16.12 3.03 3.76
CA MET A 107 17.16 3.21 2.74
C MET A 107 16.59 2.85 1.37
N LEU A 108 16.82 3.72 0.37
CA LEU A 108 16.29 3.51 -0.98
C LEU A 108 16.94 2.29 -1.65
N PHE A 109 18.21 2.07 -1.31
CA PHE A 109 19.04 0.96 -1.77
C PHE A 109 19.75 0.32 -0.57
N ASP A 110 20.89 -0.32 -0.81
CA ASP A 110 21.65 -1.13 0.13
C ASP A 110 22.56 -0.34 1.09
N THR A 111 22.76 0.96 0.86
CA THR A 111 23.66 1.78 1.68
C THR A 111 23.10 3.18 1.98
N PRO A 112 23.43 3.79 3.14
CA PRO A 112 22.89 5.11 3.54
C PRO A 112 23.21 6.25 2.57
N ASP A 113 24.38 6.22 1.93
CA ASP A 113 24.83 7.22 0.96
C ASP A 113 23.99 7.23 -0.33
N LYS A 114 23.27 6.15 -0.61
CA LYS A 114 22.36 6.05 -1.76
C LYS A 114 20.96 6.62 -1.47
N GLY A 115 20.79 7.23 -0.29
CA GLY A 115 19.60 7.98 0.08
C GLY A 115 18.50 7.13 0.67
N TYR A 116 17.38 7.80 0.95
CA TYR A 116 16.23 7.23 1.65
C TYR A 116 14.95 7.56 0.92
N CYS A 117 13.95 6.71 1.09
CA CYS A 117 12.61 6.96 0.59
C CYS A 117 11.56 6.62 1.65
N ILE A 118 10.40 7.24 1.50
CA ILE A 118 9.19 6.76 2.12
C ILE A 118 8.76 5.47 1.42
N HIS A 119 8.38 4.47 2.20
CA HIS A 119 7.73 3.24 1.77
C HIS A 119 6.30 3.25 2.31
N ALA A 120 5.32 2.96 1.45
CA ALA A 120 3.92 2.93 1.83
C ALA A 120 3.41 1.50 1.98
N LEU A 121 2.56 1.32 2.97
CA LEU A 121 1.82 0.09 3.22
C LEU A 121 0.46 0.44 3.84
N ASN A 122 -0.34 -0.56 4.19
CA ASN A 122 -1.68 -0.34 4.74
C ASN A 122 -1.80 -0.89 6.17
N ALA A 123 -2.68 -0.27 6.96
CA ALA A 123 -3.29 -0.94 8.10
C ALA A 123 -4.75 -1.27 7.77
N VAL A 124 -5.21 -2.45 8.15
CA VAL A 124 -6.57 -2.93 7.90
C VAL A 124 -7.21 -3.28 9.23
N TYR A 125 -8.39 -2.74 9.49
CA TYR A 125 -9.15 -3.05 10.68
C TYR A 125 -10.02 -4.29 10.44
N LEU A 126 -9.77 -5.33 11.22
CA LEU A 126 -10.53 -6.57 11.19
C LEU A 126 -11.50 -6.56 12.36
N ALA A 127 -12.77 -6.29 12.07
CA ALA A 127 -13.87 -6.29 13.02
C ALA A 127 -14.04 -7.64 13.72
N SER A 128 -13.81 -8.76 13.01
CA SER A 128 -13.92 -10.12 13.57
C SER A 128 -12.97 -10.38 14.75
N ILE A 129 -11.88 -9.62 14.85
CA ILE A 129 -10.90 -9.70 15.95
C ILE A 129 -10.67 -8.34 16.63
N ASN A 130 -11.51 -7.34 16.30
CA ASN A 130 -11.46 -5.97 16.83
C ASN A 130 -10.04 -5.36 16.84
N ARG A 131 -9.32 -5.41 15.72
CA ARG A 131 -7.91 -5.00 15.68
C ARG A 131 -7.41 -4.55 14.31
N TRP A 132 -6.53 -3.55 14.33
CA TRP A 132 -5.70 -3.16 13.19
C TRP A 132 -4.52 -4.12 12.98
N ILE A 133 -4.31 -4.55 11.74
CA ILE A 133 -3.10 -5.26 11.31
C ILE A 133 -2.44 -4.52 10.16
N ARG A 134 -1.10 -4.52 10.09
CA ARG A 134 -0.38 -3.95 8.95
C ARG A 134 -0.13 -5.00 7.87
N LEU A 135 -0.34 -4.58 6.63
CA LEU A 135 -0.19 -5.38 5.43
C LEU A 135 0.66 -4.61 4.41
N ASP A 136 1.75 -5.25 3.95
CA ASP A 136 2.67 -4.69 2.97
C ASP A 136 2.53 -5.41 1.62
N ALA A 137 1.67 -4.87 0.75
CA ALA A 137 1.35 -5.48 -0.53
C ALA A 137 2.34 -5.14 -1.65
N ARG A 138 3.52 -4.57 -1.33
CA ARG A 138 4.53 -4.14 -2.32
C ARG A 138 4.89 -5.22 -3.33
N GLY A 139 4.97 -6.48 -2.90
CA GLY A 139 5.27 -7.63 -3.75
C GLY A 139 6.61 -8.29 -3.40
N ASN A 140 6.66 -9.61 -3.50
CA ASN A 140 7.83 -10.40 -3.13
C ASN A 140 8.85 -10.48 -4.28
N LYS A 141 10.14 -10.50 -3.93
CA LYS A 141 11.28 -10.71 -4.83
C LYS A 141 12.41 -11.40 -4.06
N PRO A 142 13.52 -11.84 -4.69
CA PRO A 142 14.67 -12.34 -3.94
C PRO A 142 15.10 -11.33 -2.86
N GLY A 143 15.17 -11.80 -1.61
CA GLY A 143 15.49 -10.99 -0.43
C GLY A 143 14.32 -10.20 0.18
N VAL A 144 13.12 -10.22 -0.40
CA VAL A 144 11.93 -9.51 0.11
C VAL A 144 10.74 -10.45 0.22
N LYS A 145 10.20 -10.59 1.43
CA LYS A 145 9.10 -11.52 1.70
C LYS A 145 8.09 -10.94 2.70
N ALA A 146 6.96 -10.46 2.19
CA ALA A 146 5.78 -10.10 2.96
C ALA A 146 4.72 -11.22 2.94
N GLU A 147 4.05 -11.45 4.07
CA GLU A 147 3.03 -12.50 4.22
C GLU A 147 1.82 -11.99 4.99
N PHE A 148 0.63 -12.50 4.66
CA PHE A 148 -0.55 -12.21 5.46
C PHE A 148 -0.45 -12.89 6.82
N SER A 149 -0.65 -12.15 7.90
CA SER A 149 -0.75 -12.72 9.23
C SER A 149 -1.57 -11.81 10.14
N ILE A 150 -2.50 -12.42 10.87
CA ILE A 150 -3.26 -11.72 11.91
C ILE A 150 -2.50 -11.70 13.24
N HIS A 151 -1.47 -12.52 13.44
CA HIS A 151 -0.82 -12.66 14.76
C HIS A 151 0.41 -11.78 14.91
N LYS A 152 1.25 -11.74 13.88
CA LYS A 152 2.49 -10.95 13.86
C LYS A 152 2.65 -10.27 12.52
N GLU A 153 3.18 -9.05 12.52
CA GLU A 153 3.49 -8.37 11.28
C GLU A 153 4.56 -9.15 10.49
N LYS A 154 4.37 -9.23 9.18
CA LYS A 154 5.30 -9.84 8.23
C LYS A 154 5.42 -8.94 7.00
N LEU A 155 6.05 -7.79 7.23
CA LEU A 155 6.22 -6.72 6.25
C LEU A 155 7.38 -7.01 5.28
N ALA A 156 7.49 -6.25 4.19
CA ALA A 156 8.52 -6.47 3.19
C ALA A 156 9.93 -6.14 3.73
N PHE A 157 10.02 -5.17 4.63
CA PHE A 157 11.27 -4.65 5.17
C PHE A 157 11.19 -4.53 6.70
N ALA A 158 12.29 -4.86 7.37
CA ALA A 158 12.52 -4.48 8.75
C ALA A 158 13.06 -3.05 8.79
N VAL A 159 12.74 -2.32 9.85
CA VAL A 159 13.28 -0.97 10.08
C VAL A 159 14.53 -1.08 10.93
N HIS A 160 15.63 -0.51 10.45
CA HIS A 160 16.93 -0.45 11.12
C HIS A 160 17.22 0.98 11.60
N GLU A 161 16.84 1.27 12.85
CA GLU A 161 17.00 2.61 13.44
C GLU A 161 18.48 3.06 13.49
N GLU A 162 19.42 2.11 13.55
CA GLU A 162 20.87 2.37 13.47
C GLU A 162 21.29 3.02 12.14
N PHE A 163 20.47 2.90 11.10
CA PHE A 163 20.63 3.55 9.80
C PHE A 163 19.66 4.73 9.60
N ASP A 164 19.12 5.33 10.66
CA ASP A 164 18.12 6.42 10.61
C ASP A 164 16.82 6.05 9.85
N GLU A 165 16.56 4.75 9.66
CA GLU A 165 15.25 4.29 9.21
C GLU A 165 14.20 4.48 10.30
N LYS A 166 12.94 4.70 9.91
CA LYS A 166 11.86 5.04 10.85
C LYS A 166 10.59 4.28 10.51
N ASP A 167 9.96 3.71 11.52
CA ASP A 167 8.60 3.19 11.42
C ASP A 167 7.61 4.23 11.95
N TYR A 168 6.76 4.78 11.09
CA TYR A 168 5.79 5.77 11.54
C TYR A 168 4.58 5.05 12.15
N PRO A 169 4.21 5.34 13.41
CA PRO A 169 3.17 4.58 14.10
C PRO A 169 1.75 4.97 13.64
N ILE A 170 1.62 6.01 12.82
CA ILE A 170 0.32 6.60 12.47
C ILE A 170 -0.36 5.79 11.35
N ILE A 171 -1.65 5.55 11.53
CA ILE A 171 -2.57 5.06 10.52
C ILE A 171 -3.31 6.27 9.96
N PHE A 172 -2.98 6.67 8.75
CA PHE A 172 -3.56 7.82 8.07
C PHE A 172 -4.84 7.43 7.33
N THR A 173 -5.84 8.32 7.34
CA THR A 173 -7.12 8.16 6.63
C THR A 173 -6.96 8.37 5.12
N LYS A 174 -5.94 9.13 4.70
CA LYS A 174 -5.62 9.47 3.31
C LYS A 174 -4.16 9.15 3.00
N PRO A 175 -3.80 8.91 1.73
CA PRO A 175 -2.40 8.77 1.37
C PRO A 175 -1.67 10.11 1.58
N ASN A 176 -0.40 10.06 2.00
CA ASN A 176 0.45 11.23 2.20
C ASN A 176 0.59 12.02 0.90
N LEU A 177 0.41 13.35 1.00
CA LEU A 177 0.37 14.25 -0.14
C LEU A 177 1.66 14.23 -0.96
N GLN A 178 2.83 14.12 -0.34
CA GLN A 178 4.11 14.08 -1.05
C GLN A 178 4.25 12.79 -1.87
N THR A 179 3.83 11.65 -1.31
CA THR A 179 3.85 10.37 -2.04
C THR A 179 2.92 10.38 -3.26
N ILE A 180 1.79 11.07 -3.17
CA ILE A 180 0.84 11.22 -4.28
C ILE A 180 1.32 12.25 -5.30
N ALA A 181 1.89 13.38 -4.86
CA ALA A 181 2.41 14.42 -5.74
C ALA A 181 3.46 13.84 -6.69
N VAL A 182 4.40 13.06 -6.16
CA VAL A 182 5.45 12.41 -6.96
C VAL A 182 4.89 11.51 -8.05
N LEU A 183 3.84 10.71 -7.76
CA LEU A 183 3.17 9.88 -8.77
C LEU A 183 2.43 10.70 -9.84
N LYS A 184 1.97 11.92 -9.52
CA LYS A 184 1.23 12.78 -10.45
C LYS A 184 2.14 13.64 -11.32
N GLU A 185 3.30 14.03 -10.79
CA GLU A 185 4.24 14.95 -11.44
C GLU A 185 5.19 14.25 -12.42
N HIS A 186 5.36 12.93 -12.30
CA HIS A 186 6.32 12.17 -13.09
C HIS A 186 5.63 11.23 -14.07
N THR A 187 6.23 11.06 -15.25
CA THR A 187 5.75 10.15 -16.30
C THR A 187 6.68 8.95 -16.51
N ASN A 188 7.86 8.94 -15.87
CA ASN A 188 8.83 7.85 -15.94
C ASN A 188 9.17 7.31 -14.55
N ALA A 189 8.69 6.10 -14.23
CA ALA A 189 8.86 5.49 -12.92
C ALA A 189 10.33 5.17 -12.58
N LEU A 190 11.19 4.90 -13.57
CA LEU A 190 12.60 4.59 -13.30
C LEU A 190 13.39 5.83 -12.88
N GLU A 191 13.06 6.96 -13.49
CA GLU A 191 13.66 8.25 -13.18
C GLU A 191 13.13 8.77 -11.83
N MET A 192 11.80 8.75 -11.68
CA MET A 192 11.09 9.05 -10.43
C MET A 192 11.66 8.28 -9.24
N TYR A 193 11.82 6.96 -9.38
CA TYR A 193 12.28 6.08 -8.30
C TYR A 193 13.71 6.39 -7.86
N LYS A 194 14.59 6.80 -8.78
CA LYS A 194 15.99 7.09 -8.48
C LYS A 194 16.22 8.47 -7.85
N HIS A 195 15.38 9.45 -8.19
CA HIS A 195 15.72 10.85 -7.95
C HIS A 195 14.66 11.65 -7.20
N HIS A 196 13.40 11.21 -7.19
CA HIS A 196 12.28 12.08 -6.79
C HIS A 196 11.41 11.51 -5.67
N LEU A 197 11.67 10.30 -5.18
CA LEU A 197 10.90 9.78 -4.05
C LEU A 197 11.12 10.63 -2.80
N PRO A 198 10.05 10.99 -2.06
CA PRO A 198 10.19 11.76 -0.84
C PRO A 198 10.94 10.90 0.20
N SER A 199 11.79 11.53 0.99
CA SER A 199 12.58 10.85 2.02
C SER A 199 12.04 11.07 3.44
N GLN A 200 10.99 11.88 3.59
CA GLN A 200 10.34 12.26 4.85
C GLN A 200 8.84 12.50 4.62
N LEU A 201 8.02 12.38 5.66
CA LEU A 201 6.58 12.64 5.62
C LEU A 201 6.21 14.09 5.85
#